data_AF-F6MZ89-F1
#
_entry.id   AF-F6MZ89-F1
#
_cell.length_a   1.000
_cell.length_b   1.000
_cell.length_c   1.000
_cell.angle_alpha   90.00
_cell.angle_beta   90.00
_cell.angle_gamma   90.00
#
_symmetry.space_group_name_H-M   'P 1'
#
loop_
_entity.id
_entity.type
_entity.pdbx_description
1 polymer ?
#
loop_
_entity_poly.entity_id
_entity_poly.type
_entity_poly.pdbx_seq_one_letter_code
_entity_poly.pdbx_strand_id
1 'polypeptide(L)'
;KPAAGDLSGATHLDGVDLIAEYHKLLHSQDRAVALEAARAWSVWEGSTSFLEIRDTHDHEDERFALAFARIENHYFMHQGFMRDGELLEPANIERIRNIPAVIVQGRYDVVCPPVTAWNLHRAWPEAEFHFSPTSGHAASEKENVAALVAATDRFAEELSK
;
A
#
# COMPACT_ATOMS: atom_id res chain seq x y z
N LYS A 1 -10.24 16.85 -9.22
CA LYS A 1 -10.76 15.94 -8.17
C LYS A 1 -11.49 14.83 -8.90
N PRO A 2 -11.08 13.56 -8.77
CA PRO A 2 -11.78 12.45 -9.40
C PRO A 2 -13.26 12.45 -9.01
N ALA A 3 -14.12 11.95 -9.89
CA ALA A 3 -15.54 11.85 -9.61
C ALA A 3 -15.78 10.93 -8.39
N ALA A 4 -16.83 11.18 -7.62
CA ALA A 4 -17.22 10.27 -6.54
C ALA A 4 -17.54 8.89 -7.14
N GLY A 5 -16.80 7.86 -6.73
CA GLY A 5 -16.90 6.50 -7.29
C GLY A 5 -15.78 6.12 -8.26
N ASP A 6 -14.87 7.04 -8.57
CA ASP A 6 -13.68 6.75 -9.37
C ASP A 6 -12.56 6.19 -8.48
N LEU A 7 -12.44 4.86 -8.49
CA LEU A 7 -11.37 4.11 -7.82
C LEU A 7 -10.14 3.89 -8.73
N SER A 8 -10.12 4.47 -9.94
CA SER A 8 -9.09 4.18 -10.95
C SER A 8 -7.71 4.79 -10.65
N GLY A 9 -7.61 5.68 -9.66
CA GLY A 9 -6.39 6.46 -9.43
C GLY A 9 -6.18 7.56 -10.48
N ALA A 10 -7.27 8.08 -11.08
CA ALA A 10 -7.22 9.13 -12.10
C ALA A 10 -6.30 10.29 -11.71
N THR A 11 -5.25 10.44 -12.52
CA THR A 11 -4.24 11.49 -12.32
C THR A 11 -4.76 12.83 -12.85
N HIS A 12 -3.98 13.90 -12.68
CA HIS A 12 -4.26 15.19 -13.33
C HIS A 12 -4.17 15.12 -14.87
N LEU A 13 -3.75 13.98 -15.42
CA LEU A 13 -3.69 13.70 -16.84
C LEU A 13 -4.98 12.98 -17.25
N ASP A 14 -5.91 13.73 -17.82
CA ASP A 14 -7.21 13.22 -18.26
C ASP A 14 -7.03 12.07 -19.27
N GLY A 15 -7.62 10.91 -18.96
CA GLY A 15 -7.62 9.72 -19.82
C GLY A 15 -6.32 8.90 -19.84
N VAL A 16 -5.37 9.16 -18.94
CA VAL A 16 -4.12 8.41 -18.86
C VAL A 16 -4.16 7.37 -17.73
N ASP A 17 -4.02 6.10 -18.11
CA ASP A 17 -3.76 5.00 -17.19
C ASP A 17 -2.25 4.85 -16.96
N LEU A 18 -1.76 5.43 -15.87
CA LEU A 18 -0.33 5.39 -15.55
C LEU A 18 0.18 3.97 -15.29
N ILE A 19 -0.67 3.07 -14.77
CA ILE A 19 -0.26 1.69 -14.49
C ILE A 19 0.03 0.99 -15.83
N ALA A 20 -0.84 1.16 -16.82
CA ALA A 20 -0.65 0.61 -18.16
C ALA A 20 0.52 1.24 -18.91
N GLU A 21 0.74 2.56 -18.78
CA GLU A 21 1.88 3.22 -19.41
C GLU A 21 3.22 2.78 -18.78
N TYR A 22 3.31 2.74 -17.45
CA TYR A 22 4.50 2.22 -16.78
C TYR A 22 4.71 0.74 -17.08
N HIS A 23 3.67 -0.06 -17.26
CA HIS A 23 3.83 -1.47 -17.66
C HIS A 23 4.59 -1.60 -18.98
N LYS A 24 4.28 -0.75 -19.98
CA LYS A 24 5.00 -0.73 -21.26
C LYS A 24 6.46 -0.32 -21.07
N LEU A 25 6.72 0.73 -20.28
CA LEU A 25 8.07 1.24 -20.04
C LEU A 25 8.95 0.23 -19.29
N LEU A 26 8.43 -0.34 -18.21
CA LEU A 26 9.12 -1.32 -17.36
C LEU A 26 9.48 -2.62 -18.10
N HIS A 27 8.72 -2.97 -19.15
CA HIS A 27 8.94 -4.14 -19.99
C HIS A 27 9.52 -3.81 -21.38
N SER A 28 10.05 -2.59 -21.56
CA SER A 28 10.75 -2.21 -22.78
C SER A 28 11.94 -3.14 -23.07
N GLN A 29 12.20 -3.40 -24.36
CA GLN A 29 13.42 -4.08 -24.80
C GLN A 29 14.67 -3.21 -24.61
N ASP A 30 14.49 -1.89 -24.53
CA ASP A 30 15.55 -0.96 -24.16
C ASP A 30 15.70 -0.94 -22.63
N ARG A 31 16.84 -1.45 -22.14
CA ARG A 31 17.16 -1.51 -20.71
C ARG A 31 17.21 -0.12 -20.08
N ALA A 32 17.68 0.90 -20.79
CA ALA A 32 17.79 2.24 -20.23
C ALA A 32 16.41 2.83 -19.92
N VAL A 33 15.45 2.63 -20.84
CA VAL A 33 14.04 3.03 -20.66
C VAL A 33 13.42 2.31 -19.47
N ALA A 34 13.59 0.99 -19.38
CA ALA A 34 13.05 0.20 -18.28
C ALA A 34 13.62 0.64 -16.92
N LEU A 35 14.92 0.93 -16.86
CA LEU A 35 15.59 1.38 -15.64
C LEU A 35 15.16 2.79 -15.22
N GLU A 36 15.04 3.72 -16.16
CA GLU A 36 14.58 5.08 -15.88
C GLU A 36 13.15 5.06 -15.29
N ALA A 37 12.24 4.32 -15.90
CA ALA A 37 10.88 4.16 -15.40
C ALA A 37 10.85 3.48 -14.02
N ALA A 38 11.67 2.45 -13.82
CA ALA A 38 11.75 1.76 -12.54
C ALA A 38 12.24 2.68 -11.42
N ARG A 39 13.27 3.49 -11.67
CA ARG A 39 13.75 4.48 -10.69
C ARG A 39 12.71 5.54 -10.38
N ALA A 40 12.05 6.09 -11.40
CA ALA A 40 11.00 7.08 -11.21
C ALA A 40 9.87 6.54 -10.32
N TRP A 41 9.45 5.30 -10.56
CA TRP A 41 8.45 4.60 -9.75
C TRP A 41 8.92 4.39 -8.31
N SER A 42 10.07 3.76 -8.12
CA SER A 42 10.58 3.43 -6.78
C SER A 42 10.91 4.66 -5.95
N VAL A 43 11.47 5.72 -6.56
CA VAL A 43 11.73 6.99 -5.87
C VAL A 43 10.42 7.68 -5.49
N TRP A 44 9.39 7.64 -6.34
CA TRP A 44 8.08 8.18 -6.01
C TRP A 44 7.48 7.47 -4.78
N GLU A 45 7.46 6.14 -4.78
CA GLU A 45 6.93 5.33 -3.67
C GLU A 45 7.71 5.58 -2.36
N GLY A 46 9.05 5.63 -2.45
CA GLY A 46 9.89 5.94 -1.28
C GLY A 46 9.64 7.35 -0.73
N SER A 47 9.40 8.32 -1.62
CA SER A 47 9.16 9.72 -1.24
C SER A 47 7.79 9.95 -0.59
N THR A 48 6.80 9.11 -0.91
CA THR A 48 5.45 9.18 -0.36
C THR A 48 5.24 8.27 0.85
N SER A 49 6.23 7.43 1.16
CA SER A 49 6.11 6.44 2.23
C SER A 49 6.12 7.03 3.65
N PHE A 50 6.73 8.20 3.85
CA PHE A 50 6.87 8.83 5.18
C PHE A 50 6.14 10.17 5.24
N LEU A 51 5.68 10.56 6.43
CA LEU A 51 5.09 11.87 6.67
C LEU A 51 6.13 12.98 6.49
N GLU A 52 7.31 12.78 7.07
CA GLU A 52 8.46 13.67 6.86
C GLU A 52 9.31 13.17 5.70
N ILE A 53 9.80 14.10 4.87
CA ILE A 53 10.63 13.77 3.71
C ILE A 53 11.91 13.08 4.17
N ARG A 54 12.23 11.95 3.55
CA ARG A 54 13.46 11.17 3.79
C ARG A 54 14.24 10.98 2.50
N ASP A 55 15.52 10.62 2.65
CA ASP A 55 16.35 10.19 1.53
C ASP A 55 15.82 8.86 0.96
N THR A 56 15.75 8.80 -0.37
CA THR A 56 15.26 7.66 -1.14
C THR A 56 16.37 6.94 -1.89
N HIS A 57 17.65 7.18 -1.57
CA HIS A 57 18.79 6.60 -2.28
C HIS A 57 18.72 5.07 -2.48
N ASP A 58 18.23 4.33 -1.48
CA ASP A 58 18.04 2.87 -1.60
C ASP A 58 17.06 2.48 -2.72
N HIS A 59 16.12 3.36 -3.06
CA HIS A 59 15.14 3.17 -4.12
C HIS A 59 15.72 3.45 -5.52
N GLU A 60 16.92 4.04 -5.61
CA GLU A 60 17.61 4.31 -6.88
C GLU A 60 18.50 3.15 -7.34
N ASP A 61 18.79 2.19 -6.46
CA ASP A 61 19.56 0.99 -6.79
C ASP A 61 18.90 0.25 -7.95
N GLU A 62 19.67 -0.04 -9.00
CA GLU A 62 19.15 -0.59 -10.24
C GLU A 62 18.44 -1.93 -10.03
N ARG A 63 19.01 -2.79 -9.19
CA ARG A 63 18.45 -4.12 -8.95
C ARG A 63 17.17 -4.01 -8.12
N PHE A 64 17.18 -3.19 -7.08
CA PHE A 64 16.00 -2.93 -6.26
C PHE A 64 14.88 -2.31 -7.11
N ALA A 65 15.15 -1.20 -7.79
CA ALA A 65 14.14 -0.45 -8.54
C ALA A 65 13.45 -1.32 -9.59
N LEU A 66 14.22 -2.05 -10.41
CA LEU A 66 13.65 -2.93 -11.44
C LEU A 66 12.80 -4.05 -10.86
N ALA A 67 13.22 -4.66 -9.76
CA ALA A 67 12.47 -5.74 -9.13
C ALA A 67 11.19 -5.21 -8.48
N PHE A 68 11.32 -4.15 -7.69
CA PHE A 68 10.24 -3.51 -6.95
C PHE A 68 9.13 -3.03 -7.90
N ALA A 69 9.47 -2.14 -8.84
CA ALA A 69 8.50 -1.54 -9.74
C ALA A 69 7.79 -2.58 -10.63
N ARG A 70 8.51 -3.62 -11.10
CA ARG A 70 7.89 -4.66 -11.94
C ARG A 70 6.94 -5.55 -11.16
N ILE A 71 7.27 -5.91 -9.92
CA ILE A 71 6.38 -6.74 -9.10
C ILE A 71 5.11 -5.96 -8.77
N GLU A 72 5.21 -4.72 -8.30
CA GLU A 72 4.03 -3.89 -8.00
C GLU A 72 3.17 -3.66 -9.24
N ASN A 73 3.79 -3.20 -10.33
CA ASN A 73 3.09 -2.95 -11.57
C ASN A 73 2.39 -4.22 -12.10
N HIS A 74 3.01 -5.39 -11.98
CA HIS A 74 2.38 -6.66 -12.38
C HIS A 74 1.08 -6.91 -11.60
N TYR A 75 1.09 -6.78 -10.28
CA TYR A 75 -0.12 -6.97 -9.49
C TYR A 75 -1.17 -5.88 -9.76
N PHE A 76 -0.77 -4.63 -9.95
CA PHE A 76 -1.70 -3.54 -10.30
C PHE A 76 -2.35 -3.76 -11.67
N MET A 77 -1.58 -4.16 -12.69
CA MET A 77 -2.09 -4.50 -14.02
C MET A 77 -3.12 -5.64 -14.02
N HIS A 78 -3.04 -6.52 -13.03
CA HIS A 78 -3.94 -7.65 -12.87
C HIS A 78 -4.96 -7.45 -11.75
N GLN A 79 -5.11 -6.23 -11.21
CA GLN A 79 -6.06 -5.91 -10.13
C GLN A 79 -5.91 -6.84 -8.92
N GLY A 80 -4.65 -7.21 -8.60
CA GLY A 80 -4.35 -8.16 -7.53
C GLY A 80 -4.85 -9.59 -7.80
N PHE A 81 -5.21 -9.92 -9.05
CA PHE A 81 -5.86 -11.18 -9.43
C PHE A 81 -7.18 -11.44 -8.71
N MET A 82 -7.84 -10.37 -8.28
CA MET A 82 -9.10 -10.38 -7.56
C MET A 82 -10.09 -9.47 -8.26
N ARG A 83 -11.37 -9.66 -8.00
CA ARG A 83 -12.39 -8.68 -8.40
C ARG A 83 -12.30 -7.46 -7.48
N ASP A 84 -12.71 -6.31 -8.00
CA ASP A 84 -12.77 -5.09 -7.19
C ASP A 84 -13.65 -5.30 -5.94
N GLY A 85 -13.13 -4.88 -4.78
CA GLY A 85 -13.81 -5.01 -3.48
C GLY A 85 -13.93 -6.43 -2.92
N GLU A 86 -13.37 -7.47 -3.57
CA GLU A 86 -13.57 -8.88 -3.19
C GLU A 86 -13.22 -9.17 -1.72
N LEU A 87 -12.14 -8.57 -1.20
CA LEU A 87 -11.71 -8.75 0.20
C LEU A 87 -12.69 -8.18 1.23
N LEU A 88 -13.49 -7.17 0.86
CA LEU A 88 -14.47 -6.53 1.73
C LEU A 88 -15.89 -7.11 1.59
N GLU A 89 -16.07 -8.10 0.72
CA GLU A 89 -17.35 -8.81 0.62
C GLU A 89 -17.70 -9.45 1.98
N PRO A 90 -18.95 -9.31 2.47
CA PRO A 90 -19.34 -9.84 3.79
C PRO A 90 -19.04 -11.34 3.96
N ALA A 91 -19.20 -12.12 2.89
CA ALA A 91 -18.91 -13.56 2.90
C ALA A 91 -17.42 -13.86 3.09
N ASN A 92 -16.52 -12.99 2.63
CA ASN A 92 -15.07 -13.15 2.82
C ASN A 92 -14.63 -12.65 4.20
N ILE A 93 -15.18 -11.53 4.66
CA ILE A 93 -14.92 -11.01 6.00
C ILE A 93 -15.37 -12.00 7.08
N GLU A 94 -16.56 -12.58 6.96
CA GLU A 94 -17.09 -13.54 7.96
C GLU A 94 -16.14 -14.73 8.19
N ARG A 95 -15.35 -15.12 7.19
CA ARG A 95 -14.38 -16.23 7.29
C ARG A 95 -13.18 -15.92 8.18
N ILE A 96 -12.91 -14.65 8.47
CA ILE A 96 -11.75 -14.21 9.26
C ILE A 96 -12.14 -13.52 10.56
N ARG A 97 -13.43 -13.26 10.81
CA ARG A 97 -13.88 -12.49 11.99
C ARG A 97 -13.46 -13.08 13.33
N ASN A 98 -13.25 -14.39 13.37
CA ASN A 98 -12.80 -15.11 14.57
C ASN A 98 -11.28 -15.03 14.81
N ILE A 99 -10.52 -14.41 13.92
CA ILE A 99 -9.07 -14.25 14.04
C ILE A 99 -8.79 -12.96 14.84
N PRO A 100 -8.05 -13.00 15.96
CA PRO A 100 -7.60 -11.78 16.63
C PRO A 100 -6.75 -10.92 15.69
N ALA A 101 -7.10 -9.64 15.52
CA ALA A 101 -6.45 -8.76 14.56
C ALA A 101 -6.32 -7.33 15.08
N VAL A 102 -5.25 -6.65 14.63
CA VAL A 102 -5.03 -5.22 14.82
C VAL A 102 -4.74 -4.61 13.45
N ILE A 103 -5.42 -3.51 13.13
CA ILE A 103 -5.19 -2.68 11.95
C ILE A 103 -4.46 -1.43 12.43
N VAL A 104 -3.23 -1.21 11.96
CA VAL A 104 -2.45 0.00 12.23
C VAL A 104 -2.41 0.84 10.96
N GLN A 105 -2.89 2.08 11.03
CA GLN A 105 -2.95 2.97 9.86
C GLN A 105 -2.45 4.38 10.20
N GLY A 106 -1.52 4.89 9.39
CA GLY A 106 -1.09 6.29 9.44
C GLY A 106 -2.15 7.24 8.88
N ARG A 107 -2.42 8.36 9.57
CA ARG A 107 -3.39 9.37 9.13
C ARG A 107 -3.04 10.02 7.80
N TYR A 108 -1.75 10.14 7.52
CA TYR A 108 -1.24 10.82 6.34
C TYR A 108 -0.63 9.84 5.34
N ASP A 109 -0.99 8.56 5.41
CA ASP A 109 -0.69 7.61 4.34
C ASP A 109 -1.36 8.05 3.04
N VAL A 110 -0.55 8.38 2.03
CA VAL A 110 -1.00 8.77 0.69
C VAL A 110 -0.81 7.65 -0.34
N VAL A 111 -0.15 6.56 0.03
CA VAL A 111 0.06 5.37 -0.79
C VAL A 111 -1.19 4.47 -0.68
N CYS A 112 -1.60 4.19 0.56
CA CYS A 112 -2.82 3.46 0.91
C CYS A 112 -3.70 4.35 1.80
N PRO A 113 -4.51 5.26 1.23
CA PRO A 113 -5.27 6.22 2.00
C PRO A 113 -6.17 5.59 3.09
N PRO A 114 -6.31 6.21 4.28
CA PRO A 114 -7.00 5.62 5.44
C PRO A 114 -8.43 5.11 5.24
N VAL A 115 -9.09 5.51 4.15
CA VAL A 115 -10.45 5.08 3.82
C VAL A 115 -10.55 3.56 3.66
N THR A 116 -9.52 2.90 3.12
CA THR A 116 -9.52 1.44 2.92
C THR A 116 -9.43 0.70 4.25
N ALA A 117 -8.51 1.09 5.12
CA ALA A 117 -8.37 0.54 6.47
C ALA A 117 -9.62 0.79 7.34
N TRP A 118 -10.24 1.97 7.20
CA TRP A 118 -11.51 2.28 7.87
C TRP A 118 -12.67 1.42 7.35
N ASN A 119 -12.76 1.22 6.03
CA ASN A 119 -13.78 0.33 5.45
C ASN A 119 -13.59 -1.11 5.93
N LEU A 120 -12.35 -1.59 6.04
CA LEU A 120 -12.05 -2.89 6.61
C LEU A 120 -12.52 -3.00 8.07
N HIS A 121 -12.16 -2.05 8.93
CA HIS A 121 -12.59 -2.07 10.34
C HIS A 121 -14.13 -2.01 10.47
N ARG A 122 -14.81 -1.26 9.60
CA ARG A 122 -16.29 -1.24 9.59
C ARG A 122 -16.91 -2.58 9.20
N ALA A 123 -16.27 -3.33 8.30
CA ALA A 123 -16.72 -4.66 7.91
C ALA A 123 -16.32 -5.73 8.93
N TRP A 124 -15.18 -5.55 9.60
CA TRP A 124 -14.58 -6.45 10.59
C TRP A 124 -14.45 -5.73 11.95
N PRO A 125 -15.56 -5.52 12.69
CA PRO A 125 -15.57 -4.73 13.92
C PRO A 125 -14.82 -5.38 15.09
N GLU A 126 -14.54 -6.69 15.02
CA GLU A 126 -13.70 -7.40 16.00
C GLU A 126 -12.23 -7.01 15.92
N ALA A 127 -11.75 -6.53 14.76
CA ALA A 127 -10.37 -6.07 14.61
C ALA A 127 -10.17 -4.74 15.35
N GLU A 128 -9.15 -4.68 16.21
CA GLU A 128 -8.75 -3.42 16.85
C GLU A 128 -8.23 -2.44 15.79
N PHE A 129 -8.64 -1.18 15.86
CA PHE A 129 -8.19 -0.16 14.91
C PHE A 129 -7.32 0.88 15.62
N HIS A 130 -6.02 0.83 15.33
CA HIS A 130 -5.04 1.82 15.77
C HIS A 130 -4.79 2.84 14.67
N PHE A 131 -5.02 4.10 15.01
CA PHE A 131 -4.95 5.18 14.04
C PHE A 131 -3.87 6.18 14.44
N SER A 132 -2.73 6.11 13.78
CA SER A 132 -1.51 6.87 14.08
C SER A 132 -1.64 8.32 13.58
N PRO A 133 -1.86 9.30 14.46
CA PRO A 133 -2.21 10.67 14.06
C PRO A 133 -1.08 11.39 13.32
N THR A 134 0.18 11.00 13.50
CA THR A 134 1.36 11.67 12.95
C THR A 134 2.25 10.75 12.12
N SER A 135 1.67 9.73 11.47
CA SER A 135 2.41 8.80 10.60
C SER A 135 1.91 8.78 9.16
N GLY A 136 2.84 8.53 8.23
CA GLY A 136 2.57 8.20 6.83
C GLY A 136 2.31 6.70 6.62
N HIS A 137 2.77 6.19 5.48
CA HIS A 137 2.56 4.80 5.04
C HIS A 137 3.48 3.80 5.75
N ALA A 138 4.75 4.16 5.95
CA ALA A 138 5.78 3.22 6.33
C ALA A 138 5.52 2.59 7.71
N ALA A 139 5.68 1.28 7.79
CA ALA A 139 5.59 0.53 9.05
C ALA A 139 6.64 1.00 10.07
N SER A 140 7.77 1.56 9.61
CA SER A 140 8.85 2.08 10.44
C SER A 140 8.62 3.50 10.98
N GLU A 141 7.48 4.14 10.66
CA GLU A 141 7.09 5.40 11.32
C GLU A 141 6.93 5.18 12.82
N LYS A 142 7.31 6.19 13.63
CA LYS A 142 7.46 6.02 15.09
C LYS A 142 6.18 5.51 15.77
N GLU A 143 5.01 6.01 15.40
CA GLU A 143 3.75 5.54 16.00
C GLU A 143 3.33 4.19 15.41
N ASN A 144 3.48 3.99 14.10
CA ASN A 144 3.19 2.72 13.44
C ASN A 144 4.01 1.58 14.06
N VAL A 145 5.33 1.74 14.20
CA VAL A 145 6.20 0.71 14.78
C VAL A 145 5.85 0.46 16.25
N ALA A 146 5.53 1.51 17.03
CA ALA A 146 5.14 1.35 18.43
C ALA A 146 3.84 0.54 18.56
N ALA A 147 2.84 0.83 17.72
CA ALA A 147 1.58 0.09 17.70
C ALA A 147 1.75 -1.35 17.21
N LEU A 148 2.56 -1.57 16.17
CA LEU A 148 2.86 -2.90 15.65
C LEU A 148 3.59 -3.76 16.69
N VAL A 149 4.61 -3.22 17.36
CA VAL A 149 5.35 -3.94 18.42
C VAL A 149 4.44 -4.27 19.59
N ALA A 150 3.64 -3.30 20.06
CA ALA A 150 2.69 -3.54 21.14
C ALA A 150 1.67 -4.64 20.79
N ALA A 151 1.17 -4.66 19.54
CA ALA A 151 0.27 -5.70 19.07
C ALA A 151 0.97 -7.07 19.04
N THR A 152 2.20 -7.16 18.52
CA THR A 152 2.93 -8.43 18.46
C THR A 152 3.32 -8.96 19.83
N ASP A 153 3.74 -8.09 20.77
CA ASP A 153 4.06 -8.48 22.14
C ASP A 153 2.84 -9.04 22.85
N ARG A 154 1.69 -8.36 22.72
CA ARG A 154 0.42 -8.83 23.28
C ARG A 154 -0.01 -10.17 22.69
N PHE A 155 0.05 -10.33 21.36
CA PHE A 155 -0.28 -11.61 20.73
C PHE A 155 0.68 -12.73 21.15
N ALA A 156 1.95 -12.45 21.39
CA ALA A 156 2.87 -13.43 21.93
C ALA A 156 2.43 -13.93 23.31
N GLU A 157 1.90 -13.07 24.18
CA GLU A 157 1.38 -13.45 25.50
C GLU A 157 0.03 -14.19 25.44
N GLU A 158 -0.87 -13.75 24.55
CA GLU A 158 -2.24 -14.28 24.43
C GLU A 158 -2.29 -15.62 23.70
N LEU A 159 -1.48 -15.80 22.65
CA LEU A 159 -1.52 -16.98 21.77
C LEU A 159 -0.50 -18.07 22.14
N SER A 160 0.39 -17.81 23.09
CA SER A 160 1.32 -18.83 23.62
C SER A 160 0.68 -19.74 24.69
N LYS A 161 -0.63 -19.59 24.94
CA LYS A 161 -1.39 -20.40 25.91
C LYS A 161 -2.25 -21.42 25.18
#